data_AF-A0A2D6QFJ1-F1
#
_entry.id   AF-A0A2D6QFJ1-F1
#
_cell.length_a   1.000
_cell.length_b   1.000
_cell.length_c   1.000
_cell.angle_alpha   90.00
_cell.angle_beta   90.00
_cell.angle_gamma   90.00
#
_symmetry.space_group_name_H-M   'P 1'
#
loop_
_entity.id
_entity.type
_entity.pdbx_description
1 polymer ?
#
loop_
_entity_poly.entity_id
_entity_poly.type
_entity_poly.pdbx_seq_one_letter_code
_entity_poly.pdbx_strand_id
1 'polypeptide(L)'
;MGEAHIITELKSDLLGSVELLGRGEERVVRRLATGSRLPGSALLARHLMARERRSLGVLTGLAGVPRVVDPEPWASLAEGKRAASILLREHISGEPLHRARVLPRDFFDLLDGLVLALHEHGVCHNDLHKEQNILVQSDGRPALIDFQLASVHAGQGALFRSRVQDDLRHLQKHRRRYTRDGRGPVGEPEQLGPFHGLPRTGTSALWRRTGKPLYLLLTRGLLKTRDGEERRLSSGPWPEWTDALGPDRS
;
A
#
# COMPACT_ATOMS: atom_id res chain seq x y z
N MET A 1 -21.83 -15.05 -18.14
CA MET A 1 -20.65 -14.19 -17.85
C MET A 1 -20.97 -12.79 -18.34
N GLY A 2 -20.89 -11.79 -17.46
CA GLY A 2 -21.13 -10.39 -17.85
C GLY A 2 -19.98 -9.85 -18.70
N GLU A 3 -20.25 -8.83 -19.50
CA GLU A 3 -19.22 -8.12 -20.26
C GLU A 3 -18.33 -7.28 -19.33
N ALA A 4 -17.03 -7.29 -19.59
CA ALA A 4 -16.06 -6.49 -18.84
C ALA A 4 -16.28 -5.00 -19.14
N HIS A 5 -16.43 -4.19 -18.11
CA HIS A 5 -16.62 -2.74 -18.25
C HIS A 5 -15.81 -1.97 -17.19
N ILE A 6 -15.58 -0.68 -17.46
CA ILE A 6 -14.96 0.23 -16.48
C ILE A 6 -16.08 0.74 -15.56
N ILE A 7 -15.93 0.52 -14.25
CA ILE A 7 -16.88 1.02 -13.25
C ILE A 7 -16.57 2.49 -12.93
N THR A 8 -15.32 2.78 -12.59
CA THR A 8 -14.88 4.14 -12.26
C THR A 8 -13.37 4.29 -12.39
N GLU A 9 -12.91 5.51 -12.63
CA GLU A 9 -11.51 5.88 -12.41
C GLU A 9 -11.31 6.16 -10.92
N LEU A 10 -10.32 5.50 -10.30
CA LEU A 10 -9.97 5.70 -8.90
C LEU A 10 -8.92 6.82 -8.74
N LYS A 11 -8.00 6.93 -9.70
CA LYS A 11 -6.91 7.91 -9.67
C LYS A 11 -6.36 8.13 -11.08
N SER A 12 -6.00 9.37 -11.40
CA SER A 12 -5.25 9.72 -12.61
C SER A 12 -4.18 10.74 -12.30
N ASP A 13 -2.94 10.42 -12.64
CA ASP A 13 -1.76 11.24 -12.41
C ASP A 13 -0.78 11.19 -13.59
N LEU A 14 0.41 11.76 -13.41
CA LEU A 14 1.39 11.89 -14.50
C LEU A 14 2.09 10.58 -14.87
N LEU A 15 1.85 9.50 -14.11
CA LEU A 15 2.31 8.14 -14.38
C LEU A 15 1.23 7.31 -15.10
N GLY A 16 -0.03 7.75 -15.08
CA GLY A 16 -1.15 7.14 -15.78
C GLY A 16 -2.40 7.07 -14.90
N SER A 17 -3.23 6.04 -15.07
CA SER A 17 -4.49 5.90 -14.34
C SER A 17 -4.61 4.58 -13.59
N VAL A 18 -5.47 4.60 -12.57
CA VAL A 18 -5.93 3.44 -11.81
C VAL A 18 -7.45 3.43 -11.91
N GLU A 19 -8.00 2.31 -12.36
CA GLU A 19 -9.42 2.16 -12.69
C GLU A 19 -9.97 0.91 -11.99
N LEU A 20 -11.21 0.96 -11.55
CA LEU A 20 -11.96 -0.19 -11.07
C LEU A 20 -12.75 -0.78 -12.24
N LEU A 21 -12.56 -2.07 -12.52
CA LEU A 21 -13.27 -2.80 -13.56
C LEU A 21 -14.26 -3.79 -12.96
N GLY A 22 -15.35 -4.05 -13.69
CA GLY A 22 -16.40 -4.98 -13.32
C GLY A 22 -16.66 -6.03 -14.40
N ARG A 23 -16.89 -7.27 -13.96
CA ARG A 23 -17.34 -8.39 -14.82
C ARG A 23 -18.24 -9.32 -14.01
N GLY A 24 -19.57 -9.17 -14.15
CA GLY A 24 -20.50 -9.81 -13.21
C GLY A 24 -20.29 -9.30 -11.79
N GLU A 25 -20.07 -10.19 -10.83
CA GLU A 25 -19.73 -9.85 -9.44
C GLU A 25 -18.23 -9.60 -9.22
N GLU A 26 -17.37 -10.01 -10.16
CA GLU A 26 -15.93 -9.83 -10.05
C GLU A 26 -15.55 -8.34 -10.13
N ARG A 27 -14.59 -7.94 -9.29
CA ARG A 27 -14.03 -6.59 -9.26
C ARG A 27 -12.51 -6.68 -9.31
N VAL A 28 -11.89 -5.93 -10.22
CA VAL A 28 -10.43 -5.85 -10.33
C VAL A 28 -9.98 -4.41 -10.46
N VAL A 29 -8.80 -4.12 -9.95
CA VAL A 29 -8.13 -2.84 -10.12
C VAL A 29 -7.17 -2.95 -11.31
N ARG A 30 -7.38 -2.11 -12.31
CA ARG A 30 -6.48 -1.94 -13.43
C ARG A 30 -5.59 -0.74 -13.22
N ARG A 31 -4.29 -0.93 -13.37
CA ARG A 31 -3.32 0.15 -13.51
C ARG A 31 -2.87 0.27 -14.96
N LEU A 32 -2.89 1.49 -15.47
CA LEU A 32 -2.37 1.86 -16.79
C LEU A 32 -1.11 2.72 -16.64
N ALA A 33 0.03 2.22 -17.10
CA ALA A 33 1.31 2.93 -17.10
C ALA A 33 1.56 3.59 -18.46
N THR A 34 0.80 4.64 -18.75
CA THR A 34 0.88 5.41 -20.00
C THR A 34 1.82 6.61 -19.89
N GLY A 35 2.11 7.09 -18.67
CA GLY A 35 2.79 8.37 -18.47
C GLY A 35 1.91 9.55 -18.90
N SER A 36 2.55 10.72 -19.05
CA SER A 36 1.93 11.99 -19.43
C SER A 36 2.72 12.68 -20.54
N ARG A 37 2.41 13.95 -20.83
CA ARG A 37 3.15 14.79 -21.80
C ARG A 37 4.61 15.06 -21.37
N LEU A 38 4.98 14.74 -20.14
CA LEU A 38 6.33 14.95 -19.63
C LEU A 38 7.28 13.85 -20.13
N PRO A 39 8.43 14.21 -20.73
CA PRO A 39 9.42 13.23 -21.22
C PRO A 39 9.88 12.26 -20.12
N GLY A 40 9.98 10.98 -20.44
CA GLY A 40 10.42 9.93 -19.51
C GLY A 40 9.36 9.42 -18.51
N SER A 41 8.23 10.10 -18.37
CA SER A 41 7.13 9.69 -17.47
C SER A 41 6.63 8.26 -17.74
N ALA A 42 6.45 7.89 -19.02
CA ALA A 42 6.00 6.56 -19.42
C ALA A 42 7.05 5.46 -19.15
N LEU A 43 8.34 5.78 -19.17
CA LEU A 43 9.40 4.84 -18.80
C LEU A 43 9.38 4.59 -17.29
N LEU A 44 9.27 5.66 -16.50
CA LEU A 44 9.16 5.58 -15.05
C LEU A 44 7.89 4.83 -14.62
N ALA A 45 6.75 5.13 -15.23
CA ALA A 45 5.47 4.47 -14.95
C ALA A 45 5.57 2.95 -15.18
N ARG A 46 6.16 2.53 -16.31
CA ARG A 46 6.39 1.10 -16.60
C ARG A 46 7.37 0.46 -15.65
N HIS A 47 8.42 1.18 -15.23
CA HIS A 47 9.36 0.68 -14.21
C HIS A 47 8.66 0.44 -12.87
N LEU A 48 7.87 1.41 -12.38
CA LEU A 48 7.12 1.28 -11.13
C LEU A 48 6.06 0.17 -11.21
N MET A 49 5.37 0.03 -12.35
CA MET A 49 4.45 -1.08 -12.59
C MET A 49 5.17 -2.43 -12.58
N ALA A 50 6.36 -2.53 -13.18
CA ALA A 50 7.14 -3.76 -13.17
C ALA A 50 7.59 -4.16 -11.76
N ARG A 51 7.91 -3.17 -10.91
CA ARG A 51 8.19 -3.40 -9.48
C ARG A 51 6.96 -3.91 -8.73
N GLU A 52 5.81 -3.28 -8.95
CA GLU A 52 4.54 -3.69 -8.35
C GLU A 52 4.19 -5.13 -8.75
N ARG A 53 4.23 -5.44 -10.07
CA ARG A 53 3.99 -6.79 -10.58
C ARG A 53 4.94 -7.82 -9.97
N ARG A 54 6.23 -7.50 -9.86
CA ARG A 54 7.21 -8.40 -9.24
C ARG A 54 6.90 -8.63 -7.76
N SER A 55 6.57 -7.58 -7.02
CA SER A 55 6.30 -7.67 -5.58
C SER A 55 5.03 -8.49 -5.32
N LEU A 56 3.95 -8.22 -6.05
CA LEU A 56 2.71 -9.00 -5.95
C LEU A 56 2.89 -10.44 -6.43
N GLY A 57 3.73 -10.68 -7.44
CA GLY A 57 4.08 -12.03 -7.87
C GLY A 57 4.77 -12.85 -6.77
N VAL A 58 5.68 -12.24 -6.01
CA VAL A 58 6.36 -12.89 -4.87
C VAL A 58 5.39 -13.11 -3.70
N LEU A 59 4.43 -12.21 -3.50
CA LEU A 59 3.44 -12.27 -2.41
C LEU A 59 2.17 -13.05 -2.80
N THR A 60 2.18 -13.80 -3.91
CA THR A 60 1.01 -14.54 -4.35
C THR A 60 0.62 -15.58 -3.30
N GLY A 61 -0.62 -15.51 -2.82
CA GLY A 61 -1.15 -16.39 -1.78
C GLY A 61 -1.09 -15.81 -0.37
N LEU A 62 -0.42 -14.68 -0.15
CA LEU A 62 -0.44 -14.00 1.14
C LEU A 62 -1.77 -13.24 1.33
N ALA A 63 -2.51 -13.59 2.39
CA ALA A 63 -3.74 -12.90 2.75
C ALA A 63 -3.46 -11.41 3.07
N GLY A 64 -4.42 -10.53 2.78
CA GLY A 64 -4.27 -9.09 2.97
C GLY A 64 -3.41 -8.39 1.90
N VAL A 65 -3.00 -9.08 0.84
CA VAL A 65 -2.26 -8.51 -0.31
C VAL A 65 -2.99 -8.80 -1.63
N PRO A 66 -3.11 -7.83 -2.56
CA PRO A 66 -3.77 -8.04 -3.84
C PRO A 66 -3.04 -9.08 -4.69
N ARG A 67 -3.77 -10.05 -5.24
CA ARG A 67 -3.20 -10.98 -6.24
C ARG A 67 -3.17 -10.35 -7.62
N VAL A 68 -2.17 -10.70 -8.43
CA VAL A 68 -2.16 -10.36 -9.86
C VAL A 68 -3.23 -11.20 -10.56
N VAL A 69 -4.04 -10.57 -11.40
CA VAL A 69 -5.16 -11.22 -12.11
C VAL A 69 -4.78 -11.47 -13.57
N ASP A 70 -5.26 -12.59 -14.11
CA ASP A 70 -5.12 -12.93 -15.53
C ASP A 70 -5.80 -11.87 -16.42
N PRO A 71 -5.09 -11.30 -17.41
CA PRO A 71 -5.69 -10.34 -18.34
C PRO A 71 -6.69 -10.92 -19.35
N GLU A 72 -6.70 -12.23 -19.62
CA GLU A 72 -7.57 -12.83 -20.66
C GLU A 72 -9.06 -12.52 -20.42
N PRO A 73 -9.60 -12.71 -19.20
CA PRO A 73 -10.94 -12.28 -18.80
C PRO A 73 -11.34 -10.83 -19.09
N TRP A 74 -10.34 -9.95 -19.30
CA TRP A 74 -10.48 -8.50 -19.42
C TRP A 74 -9.91 -7.96 -20.75
N ALA A 75 -9.63 -8.84 -21.70
CA ALA A 75 -8.90 -8.52 -22.93
C ALA A 75 -9.59 -7.44 -23.78
N SER A 76 -10.92 -7.43 -23.84
CA SER A 76 -11.70 -6.41 -24.56
C SER A 76 -11.40 -4.98 -24.09
N LEU A 77 -11.05 -4.81 -22.81
CA LEU A 77 -10.69 -3.51 -22.25
C LEU A 77 -9.21 -3.16 -22.45
N ALA A 78 -8.39 -4.10 -22.92
CA ALA A 78 -6.95 -3.95 -23.14
C ALA A 78 -6.58 -3.60 -24.61
N GLU A 79 -7.54 -3.56 -25.53
CA GLU A 79 -7.32 -3.29 -26.95
C GLU A 79 -6.54 -1.99 -27.20
N GLY A 80 -5.56 -2.05 -28.11
CA GLY A 80 -4.70 -0.91 -28.46
C GLY A 80 -3.67 -0.51 -27.40
N LYS A 81 -3.66 -1.15 -26.22
CA LYS A 81 -2.70 -0.86 -25.14
C LYS A 81 -1.58 -1.91 -25.11
N ARG A 82 -0.36 -1.47 -24.79
CA ARG A 82 0.78 -2.38 -24.64
C ARG A 82 0.61 -3.23 -23.38
N ALA A 83 0.78 -4.54 -23.46
CA ALA A 83 0.71 -5.44 -22.30
C ALA A 83 1.64 -5.00 -21.15
N ALA A 84 2.83 -4.47 -21.47
CA ALA A 84 3.77 -3.95 -20.48
C ALA A 84 3.28 -2.70 -19.72
N SER A 85 2.21 -2.06 -20.19
CA SER A 85 1.58 -0.87 -19.60
C SER A 85 0.27 -1.17 -18.89
N ILE A 86 -0.09 -2.44 -18.68
CA ILE A 86 -1.33 -2.84 -18.00
C ILE A 86 -0.98 -3.81 -16.87
N LEU A 87 -1.42 -3.51 -15.65
CA LEU A 87 -1.39 -4.46 -14.53
C LEU A 87 -2.81 -4.59 -13.98
N LEU A 88 -3.32 -5.82 -13.93
CA LEU A 88 -4.56 -6.14 -13.25
C LEU A 88 -4.25 -6.79 -11.91
N ARG A 89 -4.94 -6.34 -10.88
CA ARG A 89 -4.87 -6.93 -9.55
C ARG A 89 -6.24 -7.01 -8.92
N GLU A 90 -6.37 -7.91 -7.95
CA GLU A 90 -7.57 -8.06 -7.14
C GLU A 90 -7.97 -6.74 -6.49
N HIS A 91 -9.27 -6.46 -6.48
CA HIS A 91 -9.84 -5.39 -5.67
C HIS A 91 -10.09 -5.90 -4.26
N ILE A 92 -9.33 -5.41 -3.28
CA ILE A 92 -9.61 -5.69 -1.87
C ILE A 92 -10.67 -4.71 -1.38
N SER A 93 -11.82 -5.23 -0.96
CA SER A 93 -12.86 -4.42 -0.33
C SER A 93 -12.44 -4.04 1.09
N GLY A 94 -12.48 -2.75 1.41
CA GLY A 94 -12.15 -2.23 2.73
C GLY A 94 -12.14 -0.71 2.75
N GLU A 95 -12.11 -0.16 3.95
CA GLU A 95 -12.00 1.28 4.18
C GLU A 95 -10.55 1.66 4.48
N PRO A 96 -9.98 2.72 3.86
CA PRO A 96 -8.67 3.22 4.24
C PRO A 96 -8.58 3.57 5.74
N LEU A 97 -7.45 3.29 6.38
CA LEU A 97 -7.25 3.45 7.82
C LEU A 97 -7.63 4.85 8.34
N HIS A 98 -7.35 5.90 7.56
CA HIS A 98 -7.67 7.27 7.94
C HIS A 98 -9.16 7.59 7.99
N ARG A 99 -10.00 6.76 7.35
CA ARG A 99 -11.47 6.87 7.35
C ARG A 99 -12.15 5.82 8.23
N ALA A 100 -11.46 4.71 8.52
CA ALA A 100 -11.94 3.60 9.35
C ALA A 100 -12.69 4.06 10.61
N ARG A 101 -13.96 3.68 10.75
CA ARG A 101 -14.76 4.06 11.92
C ARG A 101 -14.62 3.10 13.09
N VAL A 102 -14.27 1.85 12.79
CA VAL A 102 -14.18 0.76 13.75
C VAL A 102 -12.86 0.04 13.54
N LEU A 103 -12.16 -0.30 14.62
CA LEU A 103 -10.95 -1.11 14.61
C LEU A 103 -10.99 -2.18 15.72
N PRO A 104 -10.58 -3.42 15.46
CA PRO A 104 -10.40 -4.39 16.54
C PRO A 104 -9.19 -4.02 17.41
N ARG A 105 -9.24 -4.39 18.69
CA ARG A 105 -8.18 -4.14 19.69
C ARG A 105 -6.78 -4.60 19.25
N ASP A 106 -6.72 -5.69 18.48
CA ASP A 106 -5.50 -6.31 17.95
C ASP A 106 -5.17 -5.88 16.51
N PHE A 107 -5.83 -4.86 15.94
CA PHE A 107 -5.63 -4.43 14.54
C PHE A 107 -4.15 -4.19 14.20
N PHE A 108 -3.44 -3.47 15.07
CA PHE A 108 -2.03 -3.16 14.83
C PHE A 108 -1.13 -4.37 15.01
N ASP A 109 -1.51 -5.35 15.83
CA ASP A 109 -0.77 -6.62 15.96
C ASP A 109 -0.95 -7.47 14.70
N LEU A 110 -2.15 -7.52 14.15
CA LEU A 110 -2.43 -8.15 12.85
C LEU A 110 -1.66 -7.46 11.71
N LEU A 111 -1.60 -6.12 11.73
CA LEU A 111 -0.89 -5.35 10.71
C LEU A 111 0.63 -5.55 10.80
N ASP A 112 1.16 -5.61 12.01
CA ASP A 112 2.56 -5.95 12.26
C ASP A 112 2.86 -7.36 11.71
N GLY A 113 1.99 -8.34 11.97
CA GLY A 113 2.10 -9.69 11.42
C GLY A 113 2.11 -9.73 9.89
N LEU A 114 1.18 -9.01 9.25
CA LEU A 114 1.12 -8.90 7.79
C LEU A 114 2.42 -8.32 7.19
N VAL A 115 2.95 -7.25 7.79
CA VAL A 115 4.18 -6.62 7.30
C VAL A 115 5.41 -7.47 7.57
N LEU A 116 5.47 -8.19 8.69
CA LEU A 116 6.52 -9.18 8.92
C LEU A 116 6.46 -10.30 7.88
N ALA A 117 5.27 -10.80 7.53
CA ALA A 117 5.11 -11.80 6.47
C ALA A 117 5.58 -11.27 5.10
N LEU A 118 5.32 -9.99 4.77
CA LEU A 118 5.93 -9.33 3.60
C LEU A 118 7.46 -9.42 3.63
N HIS A 119 8.06 -9.08 4.78
CA HIS A 119 9.51 -9.08 4.96
C HIS A 119 10.12 -10.48 4.90
N GLU A 120 9.43 -11.51 5.40
CA GLU A 120 9.83 -12.92 5.27
C GLU A 120 9.91 -13.36 3.80
N HIS A 121 9.02 -12.85 2.94
CA HIS A 121 9.08 -13.05 1.49
C HIS A 121 10.11 -12.14 0.78
N GLY A 122 10.92 -11.40 1.55
CA GLY A 122 11.95 -10.49 1.02
C GLY A 122 11.37 -9.20 0.40
N VAL A 123 10.10 -8.86 0.68
CA VAL A 123 9.43 -7.69 0.11
C VAL A 123 9.30 -6.58 1.15
N CYS A 124 9.85 -5.39 0.87
CA CYS A 124 9.56 -4.18 1.66
C CYS A 124 8.59 -3.28 0.89
N HIS A 125 7.58 -2.74 1.57
CA HIS A 125 6.53 -1.93 0.94
C HIS A 125 7.02 -0.50 0.64
N ASN A 126 7.88 0.07 1.49
CA ASN A 126 8.50 1.39 1.36
C ASN A 126 7.55 2.60 1.36
N ASP A 127 6.23 2.41 1.47
CA ASP A 127 5.22 3.48 1.43
C ASP A 127 4.17 3.38 2.54
N LEU A 128 4.46 2.62 3.62
CA LEU A 128 3.55 2.44 4.76
C LEU A 128 3.38 3.70 5.62
N HIS A 129 4.03 4.81 5.27
CA HIS A 129 3.84 6.08 5.97
C HIS A 129 2.47 6.72 5.71
N LYS A 130 1.76 6.27 4.66
CA LYS A 130 0.44 6.75 4.28
C LYS A 130 -0.64 5.83 4.81
N GLU A 131 -1.57 6.39 5.57
CA GLU A 131 -2.75 5.68 6.09
C GLU A 131 -3.63 5.12 4.95
N GLN A 132 -3.61 5.75 3.77
CA GLN A 132 -4.36 5.34 2.58
C GLN A 132 -3.94 3.99 2.00
N ASN A 133 -2.69 3.57 2.26
CA ASN A 133 -2.16 2.30 1.76
C ASN A 133 -2.51 1.13 2.69
N ILE A 134 -3.14 1.41 3.83
CA ILE A 134 -3.60 0.43 4.81
C ILE A 134 -5.12 0.42 4.76
N LEU A 135 -5.70 -0.70 4.38
CA LEU A 135 -7.14 -0.92 4.40
C LEU A 135 -7.54 -1.69 5.65
N VAL A 136 -8.74 -1.38 6.15
CA VAL A 136 -9.49 -2.17 7.11
C VAL A 136 -10.57 -2.90 6.34
N GLN A 137 -10.43 -4.22 6.24
CA GLN A 137 -11.40 -5.07 5.55
C GLN A 137 -12.71 -5.14 6.34
N SER A 138 -13.77 -5.64 5.71
CA SER A 138 -15.10 -5.75 6.35
C SER A 138 -15.13 -6.65 7.58
N ASP A 139 -14.20 -7.60 7.69
CA ASP A 139 -14.00 -8.46 8.86
C ASP A 139 -13.10 -7.83 9.94
N GLY A 140 -12.62 -6.59 9.72
CA GLY A 140 -11.72 -5.86 10.60
C GLY A 140 -10.24 -6.15 10.38
N ARG A 141 -9.86 -7.07 9.48
CA ARG A 141 -8.46 -7.43 9.23
C ARG A 141 -7.74 -6.37 8.38
N PRO A 142 -6.43 -6.19 8.57
CA PRO A 142 -5.65 -5.27 7.78
C PRO A 142 -5.36 -5.85 6.38
N ALA A 143 -5.39 -4.99 5.37
CA ALA A 143 -4.84 -5.28 4.05
C ALA A 143 -3.95 -4.13 3.58
N LEU A 144 -3.00 -4.43 2.71
CA LEU A 144 -2.07 -3.46 2.14
C LEU A 144 -2.33 -3.29 0.66
N ILE A 145 -2.27 -2.06 0.17
CA ILE A 145 -2.41 -1.73 -1.25
C ILE A 145 -1.30 -0.78 -1.70
N ASP A 146 -1.17 -0.58 -3.02
CA ASP A 146 -0.19 0.33 -3.63
C ASP A 146 1.28 -0.13 -3.41
N PHE A 147 1.64 -1.23 -4.08
CA PHE A 147 3.00 -1.80 -4.04
C PHE A 147 3.96 -1.14 -5.05
N GLN A 148 3.66 0.06 -5.52
CA GLN A 148 4.42 0.70 -6.59
C GLN A 148 5.85 1.05 -6.18
N LEU A 149 6.04 1.44 -4.92
CA LEU A 149 7.34 1.73 -4.33
C LEU A 149 7.97 0.49 -3.68
N ALA A 150 7.26 -0.65 -3.65
CA ALA A 150 7.76 -1.87 -3.05
C ALA A 150 9.06 -2.34 -3.72
N SER A 151 9.85 -3.09 -2.97
CA SER A 151 11.13 -3.65 -3.42
C SER A 151 11.25 -5.09 -2.98
N VAL A 152 11.64 -5.96 -3.91
CA VAL A 152 11.99 -7.36 -3.65
C VAL A 152 13.50 -7.48 -3.48
N HIS A 153 13.92 -8.20 -2.45
CA HIS A 153 15.32 -8.45 -2.13
C HIS A 153 15.58 -9.96 -2.09
N ALA A 154 16.65 -10.41 -2.75
CA ALA A 154 17.03 -11.82 -2.75
C ALA A 154 17.73 -12.26 -1.46
N GLY A 155 18.11 -11.33 -0.59
CA GLY A 155 18.79 -11.62 0.66
C GLY A 155 18.70 -10.48 1.66
N GLN A 156 19.07 -10.76 2.89
CA GLN A 156 18.82 -9.87 4.04
C GLN A 156 19.95 -8.85 4.28
N GLY A 157 20.51 -8.26 3.22
CA GLY A 157 21.62 -7.30 3.31
C GLY A 157 21.25 -5.97 3.99
N ALA A 158 22.22 -5.08 4.17
CA ALA A 158 22.03 -3.81 4.87
C ALA A 158 20.90 -2.94 4.26
N LEU A 159 20.75 -2.97 2.94
CA LEU A 159 19.71 -2.24 2.23
C LEU A 159 18.29 -2.77 2.52
N PHE A 160 18.14 -4.09 2.62
CA PHE A 160 16.89 -4.75 3.00
C PHE A 160 16.55 -4.43 4.46
N ARG A 161 17.50 -4.68 5.38
CA ARG A 161 17.33 -4.37 6.81
C ARG A 161 16.94 -2.92 7.07
N SER A 162 17.49 -2.00 6.28
CA SER A 162 17.12 -0.59 6.36
C SER A 162 15.68 -0.31 5.94
N ARG A 163 15.19 -0.97 4.90
CA ARG A 163 13.82 -0.78 4.42
C ARG A 163 12.79 -1.43 5.34
N VAL A 164 13.11 -2.62 5.85
CA VAL A 164 12.39 -3.29 6.94
C VAL A 164 12.23 -2.32 8.11
N GLN A 165 13.33 -1.74 8.59
CA GLN A 165 13.27 -0.81 9.72
C GLN A 165 12.44 0.46 9.43
N ASP A 166 12.51 0.99 8.22
CA ASP A 166 11.70 2.16 7.83
C ASP A 166 10.20 1.80 7.80
N ASP A 167 9.82 0.64 7.23
CA ASP A 167 8.44 0.13 7.22
C ASP A 167 7.91 -0.06 8.66
N LEU A 168 8.63 -0.80 9.51
CA LEU A 168 8.23 -1.08 10.90
C LEU A 168 8.10 0.19 11.75
N ARG A 169 8.99 1.17 11.52
CA ARG A 169 8.88 2.47 12.17
C ARG A 169 7.62 3.24 11.75
N HIS A 170 7.16 3.07 10.52
CA HIS A 170 5.92 3.68 10.07
C HIS A 170 4.69 3.02 10.70
N LEU A 171 4.68 1.70 10.87
CA LEU A 171 3.66 1.01 11.65
C LEU A 171 3.60 1.52 13.08
N GLN A 172 4.75 1.64 13.73
CA GLN A 172 4.84 2.16 15.09
C GLN A 172 4.25 3.57 15.23
N LYS A 173 4.44 4.41 14.23
CA LYS A 173 3.87 5.77 14.21
C LYS A 173 2.36 5.75 14.08
N HIS A 174 1.82 4.85 13.26
CA HIS A 174 0.38 4.69 13.13
C HIS A 174 -0.20 4.15 14.44
N ARG A 175 0.32 3.04 14.97
CA ARG A 175 -0.11 2.48 16.25
C ARG A 175 -0.18 3.55 17.33
N ARG A 176 0.94 4.24 17.57
CA ARG A 176 1.02 5.35 18.53
C ARG A 176 0.00 6.46 18.25
N ARG A 177 -0.19 6.86 17.00
CA ARG A 177 -1.14 7.92 16.64
C ARG A 177 -2.57 7.56 17.04
N TYR A 178 -2.94 6.30 16.86
CA TYR A 178 -4.28 5.78 17.12
C TYR A 178 -4.50 5.37 18.59
N THR A 179 -3.44 5.09 19.36
CA THR A 179 -3.58 4.57 20.73
C THR A 179 -3.21 5.57 21.84
N ARG A 180 -2.42 6.61 21.54
CA ARG A 180 -2.01 7.62 22.55
C ARG A 180 -3.17 8.44 23.10
N ASP A 181 -2.94 9.14 24.21
CA ASP A 181 -3.87 10.14 24.78
C ASP A 181 -5.30 9.59 25.01
N GLY A 182 -5.44 8.31 25.38
CA GLY A 182 -6.76 7.68 25.60
C GLY A 182 -7.56 7.39 24.32
N ARG A 183 -6.94 7.48 23.14
CA ARG A 183 -7.58 7.19 21.84
C ARG A 183 -7.71 5.70 21.57
N GLY A 184 -6.91 4.89 22.25
CA GLY A 184 -6.89 3.43 22.14
C GLY A 184 -8.10 2.76 22.81
N PRO A 185 -8.10 1.42 22.88
CA PRO A 185 -9.15 0.67 23.54
C PRO A 185 -9.35 1.11 24.99
N VAL A 186 -10.61 1.19 25.42
CA VAL A 186 -10.96 1.61 26.78
C VAL A 186 -10.31 0.68 27.81
N GLY A 187 -9.64 1.28 28.79
CA GLY A 187 -8.98 0.57 29.88
C GLY A 187 -7.58 0.07 29.57
N GLU A 188 -7.07 0.29 28.34
CA GLU A 188 -5.73 -0.10 27.95
C GLU A 188 -4.76 1.10 27.91
N PRO A 189 -3.49 0.93 28.32
CA PRO A 189 -2.48 1.95 28.13
C PRO A 189 -2.17 2.16 26.64
N GLU A 190 -1.46 3.25 26.31
CA GLU A 190 -0.94 3.47 24.96
C GLU A 190 -0.19 2.23 24.46
N GLN A 191 -0.68 1.62 23.39
CA GLN A 191 -0.02 0.46 22.79
C GLN A 191 1.26 0.93 22.09
N LEU A 192 2.41 0.59 22.67
CA LEU A 192 3.71 0.93 22.11
C LEU A 192 4.22 -0.11 21.11
N GLY A 193 3.64 -1.30 20.99
CA GLY A 193 4.02 -2.30 19.98
C GLY A 193 5.47 -2.82 20.08
N PRO A 194 5.84 -3.85 19.29
CA PRO A 194 7.17 -4.47 19.35
C PRO A 194 8.28 -3.62 18.70
N PHE A 195 7.91 -2.63 17.90
CA PHE A 195 8.83 -1.80 17.12
C PHE A 195 9.07 -0.41 17.73
N HIS A 196 8.68 -0.23 19.00
CA HIS A 196 8.95 0.99 19.75
C HIS A 196 10.46 1.29 19.84
N GLY A 197 10.82 2.56 19.74
CA GLY A 197 12.21 2.99 19.94
C GLY A 197 13.17 2.61 18.81
N LEU A 198 12.72 1.99 17.71
CA LEU A 198 13.59 1.65 16.59
C LEU A 198 14.32 2.90 16.07
N PRO A 199 15.67 2.89 16.05
CA PRO A 199 16.43 4.04 15.61
C PRO A 199 16.19 4.31 14.13
N ARG A 200 16.44 5.56 13.71
CA ARG A 200 16.43 5.89 12.29
C ARG A 200 17.68 5.31 11.64
N THR A 201 17.53 4.68 10.49
CA THR A 201 18.70 4.24 9.70
C THR A 201 19.47 5.41 9.09
N GLY A 202 20.80 5.26 9.04
CA GLY A 202 21.71 6.20 8.37
C GLY A 202 21.56 6.20 6.84
N THR A 203 21.13 5.09 6.24
CA THR A 203 20.81 4.97 4.80
C THR A 203 19.61 5.81 4.39
N SER A 204 18.59 5.96 5.24
CA SER A 204 17.50 6.93 5.06
C SER A 204 18.02 8.37 5.07
N ALA A 205 19.07 8.67 5.84
CA ALA A 205 19.74 9.97 5.83
C ALA A 205 20.59 10.19 4.57
N LEU A 206 21.31 9.16 4.10
CA LEU A 206 22.05 9.19 2.85
C LEU A 206 21.12 9.37 1.64
N TRP A 207 20.02 8.60 1.55
CA TRP A 207 19.00 8.78 0.52
C TRP A 207 18.42 10.20 0.56
N ARG A 208 18.09 10.75 1.74
CA ARG A 208 17.63 12.16 1.83
C ARG A 208 18.65 13.16 1.29
N ARG A 209 19.95 12.87 1.42
CA ARG A 209 21.05 13.74 1.03
C ARG A 209 21.43 13.61 -0.44
N THR A 210 21.34 12.41 -1.02
CA THR A 210 21.86 12.12 -2.37
C THR A 210 20.77 11.69 -3.35
N GLY A 211 19.87 10.80 -2.95
CA GLY A 211 18.85 10.21 -3.82
C GLY A 211 17.53 10.96 -3.87
N LYS A 212 17.08 11.58 -2.76
CA LYS A 212 15.84 12.37 -2.69
C LYS A 212 15.90 13.61 -3.59
N PRO A 213 17.01 14.37 -3.69
CA PRO A 213 17.13 15.46 -4.65
C PRO A 213 17.08 14.98 -6.10
N LEU A 214 17.73 13.86 -6.43
CA LEU A 214 17.72 13.28 -7.78
C LEU A 214 16.36 12.68 -8.15
N TYR A 215 15.71 11.98 -7.22
CA TYR A 215 14.33 11.52 -7.33
C TYR A 215 13.40 12.71 -7.51
N LEU A 216 13.46 13.73 -6.65
CA LEU A 216 12.67 14.95 -6.77
C LEU A 216 13.01 15.76 -8.03
N LEU A 217 14.23 15.67 -8.58
CA LEU A 217 14.62 16.28 -9.85
C LEU A 217 13.98 15.53 -11.03
N LEU A 218 14.04 14.19 -10.99
CA LEU A 218 13.40 13.29 -11.95
C LEU A 218 11.87 13.28 -11.83
N THR A 219 11.33 13.62 -10.66
CA THR A 219 9.88 13.67 -10.40
C THR A 219 9.37 15.10 -10.24
N ARG A 220 10.21 16.13 -10.46
CA ARG A 220 9.83 17.55 -10.32
C ARG A 220 8.87 17.90 -11.44
N GLY A 221 7.64 18.25 -11.08
CA GLY A 221 6.55 18.47 -12.02
C GLY A 221 5.79 17.20 -12.43
N LEU A 222 6.35 16.00 -12.19
CA LEU A 222 5.74 14.66 -12.39
C LEU A 222 4.95 14.16 -11.17
N LEU A 223 5.32 14.63 -9.99
CA LEU A 223 4.53 14.49 -8.78
C LEU A 223 4.00 15.87 -8.44
N LYS A 224 3.12 16.44 -9.27
CA LYS A 224 2.09 17.31 -8.69
C LYS A 224 1.24 16.37 -7.84
N THR A 225 1.67 16.10 -6.61
CA THR A 225 0.82 15.66 -5.51
C THR A 225 -0.16 16.79 -5.24
N ARG A 226 -1.05 17.05 -6.21
CA ARG A 226 -2.27 17.77 -5.94
C ARG A 226 -3.21 16.70 -5.41
N ASP A 227 -3.05 16.45 -4.13
CA ASP A 227 -4.06 15.98 -3.21
C ASP A 227 -3.42 16.16 -1.85
N GLY A 228 -4.06 16.94 -0.98
CA GLY A 228 -3.77 16.83 0.44
C GLY A 228 -3.99 15.36 0.77
N GLU A 229 -2.91 14.62 1.04
CA GLU A 229 -3.01 13.23 1.45
C GLU A 229 -3.98 13.21 2.62
N GLU A 230 -5.20 12.74 2.37
CA GLU A 230 -6.21 12.69 3.40
C GLU A 230 -5.65 11.84 4.53
N ARG A 231 -5.52 12.50 5.67
CA ARG A 231 -5.08 11.91 6.92
C ARG A 231 -6.20 12.13 7.90
N ARG A 232 -6.32 11.22 8.86
CA ARG A 232 -7.28 11.41 9.93
C ARG A 232 -6.93 12.70 10.65
N LEU A 233 -7.89 13.60 10.85
CA LEU A 233 -7.64 14.83 11.59
C LEU A 233 -7.08 14.49 12.97
N SER A 234 -6.11 15.28 13.45
CA SER A 234 -5.50 15.05 14.77
C SER A 234 -6.48 15.22 15.93
N SER A 235 -7.60 15.90 15.68
CA SER A 235 -8.74 16.07 16.59
C SER A 235 -9.70 14.87 16.60
N GLY A 236 -9.51 13.90 15.71
CA GLY A 236 -10.47 12.80 15.50
C GLY A 236 -11.58 13.17 14.49
N PRO A 237 -12.71 12.44 14.49
CA PRO A 237 -13.05 11.36 15.43
C PRO A 237 -12.06 10.18 15.33
N TRP A 238 -11.79 9.54 16.46
CA TRP A 238 -11.01 8.30 16.54
C TRP A 238 -11.93 7.10 16.38
N PRO A 239 -11.43 5.96 15.87
CA PRO A 239 -12.27 4.79 15.68
C PRO A 239 -12.77 4.23 17.01
N GLU A 240 -13.95 3.61 16.97
CA GLU A 240 -14.43 2.76 18.05
C GLU A 240 -13.65 1.44 18.05
N TRP A 241 -13.31 0.97 19.25
CA TRP A 241 -12.52 -0.25 19.42
C TRP A 241 -13.41 -1.44 19.74
N THR A 242 -13.37 -2.48 18.92
CA THR A 242 -14.09 -3.74 19.13
C THR A 242 -13.20 -4.80 19.74
N ASP A 243 -13.79 -5.94 20.10
CA ASP A 243 -13.04 -7.10 20.58
C ASP A 243 -11.98 -7.55 19.57
N ALA A 244 -10.91 -8.15 20.10
CA ALA A 244 -9.83 -8.70 19.30
C ALA A 244 -10.36 -9.82 18.38
N LEU A 245 -9.86 -9.86 17.14
CA LEU A 245 -10.25 -10.90 16.18
C LEU A 245 -9.55 -12.23 16.48
N GLY A 246 -8.35 -12.17 17.08
CA GLY A 246 -7.49 -13.32 17.28
C GLY A 246 -6.77 -13.77 15.99
N PRO A 247 -5.96 -14.84 16.08
CA PRO A 247 -5.23 -15.35 14.93
C PRO A 247 -6.17 -15.77 13.79
N ASP A 248 -5.65 -15.84 12.56
CA ASP A 248 -6.39 -16.44 11.46
C ASP A 248 -6.83 -17.85 11.86
N ARG A 249 -8.15 -18.11 11.77
CA ARG A 249 -8.67 -19.46 11.90
C ARG A 249 -8.28 -20.19 10.60
N SER A 250 -7.19 -20.95 10.67
CA SER A 250 -6.71 -21.81 9.59
C SER A 250 -7.64 -23.00 9.38
#